data_AF-A0A6V7MCM1-F1
#
_entry.id   AF-A0A6V7MCM1-F1
#
_cell.length_a   1.000
_cell.length_b   1.000
_cell.length_c   1.000
_cell.angle_alpha   90.00
_cell.angle_beta   90.00
_cell.angle_gamma   90.00
#
_symmetry.space_group_name_H-M   'P 1'
#
loop_
_entity.id
_entity.type
_entity.pdbx_description
1 polymer ?
#
loop_
_entity_poly.entity_id
_entity_poly.type
_entity_poly.pdbx_seq_one_letter_code
_entity_poly.pdbx_strand_id
1 'polypeptide(L)'
;MEAEHNVHFSEHVFLEKHLVPWCPKKGPLRHFMDLVCVGLSKNPYMTVKEKKEHISWYRDYFGGKQDLLKEVGALDKDILAAPGSQKQIDA
;
A
#
# COMPACT_ATOMS: atom_id res chain seq x y z
N MET A 1 -15.45 16.47 7.50
CA MET A 1 -15.32 15.71 8.77
C MET A 1 -16.66 15.26 9.32
N GLU A 2 -17.76 16.01 9.19
CA GLU A 2 -19.08 15.55 9.70
C GLU A 2 -19.54 14.20 9.11
N ALA A 3 -19.32 13.98 7.82
CA ALA A 3 -19.61 12.70 7.16
C ALA A 3 -18.82 11.52 7.76
N GLU A 4 -17.68 11.79 8.40
CA GLU A 4 -16.82 10.77 8.99
C GLU A 4 -17.41 10.19 10.27
N HIS A 5 -18.30 10.92 10.96
CA HIS A 5 -19.01 10.40 12.14
C HIS A 5 -19.92 9.20 11.79
N ASN A 6 -20.33 9.08 10.53
CA ASN A 6 -21.13 7.95 10.04
C ASN A 6 -20.28 6.76 9.61
N VAL A 7 -18.95 6.88 9.66
CA VAL A 7 -18.01 5.82 9.30
C VAL A 7 -17.71 4.98 10.52
N HIS A 8 -17.89 3.66 10.40
CA HIS A 8 -17.62 2.74 11.49
C HIS A 8 -16.11 2.73 11.84
N PHE A 9 -15.78 2.69 13.13
CA PHE A 9 -14.39 2.81 13.61
C PHE A 9 -13.43 1.79 12.96
N SER A 10 -13.94 0.60 12.61
CA SER A 10 -13.16 -0.45 11.95
C SER A 10 -12.54 0.01 10.62
N GLU A 11 -13.16 0.95 9.92
CA GLU A 11 -12.63 1.50 8.66
C GLU A 11 -11.46 2.46 8.91
N HIS A 12 -11.37 3.08 10.09
CA HIS A 12 -10.23 3.90 10.48
C HIS A 12 -9.10 3.09 11.08
N VAL A 13 -9.42 2.00 11.79
CA VAL A 13 -8.45 1.24 12.59
C VAL A 13 -7.81 0.11 11.79
N PHE A 14 -8.61 -0.70 11.08
CA PHE A 14 -8.13 -1.91 10.40
C PHE A 14 -7.77 -1.64 8.94
N LEU A 15 -6.64 -0.96 8.76
CA LEU A 15 -6.16 -0.51 7.44
C LEU A 15 -5.33 -1.57 6.70
N GLU A 16 -4.88 -2.62 7.39
CA GLU A 16 -4.00 -3.67 6.87
C GLU A 16 -4.64 -4.43 5.69
N LYS A 17 -5.97 -4.46 5.63
CA LYS A 17 -6.74 -5.01 4.50
C LYS A 17 -6.39 -4.36 3.15
N HIS A 18 -5.90 -3.12 3.16
CA HIS A 18 -5.48 -2.38 1.98
C HIS A 18 -4.04 -2.67 1.53
N LEU A 19 -3.26 -3.39 2.35
CA LEU A 19 -1.88 -3.79 2.03
C LEU A 19 -1.82 -5.11 1.26
N VAL A 20 -2.72 -6.05 1.57
CA VAL A 20 -2.75 -7.42 1.00
C VAL A 20 -2.64 -7.46 -0.54
N PRO A 21 -3.22 -6.53 -1.31
CA PRO A 21 -3.14 -6.57 -2.77
C PRO A 21 -1.73 -6.46 -3.37
N TRP A 22 -0.78 -5.82 -2.67
CA TRP A 22 0.50 -5.43 -3.27
C TRP A 22 1.71 -5.54 -2.32
N CYS A 23 1.49 -5.48 -1.01
CA CYS A 23 2.54 -5.51 -0.01
C CYS A 23 2.90 -6.97 0.34
N PRO A 24 4.19 -7.33 0.43
CA PRO A 24 4.62 -8.64 0.89
C PRO A 24 4.03 -9.00 2.27
N LYS A 25 3.84 -10.31 2.53
CA LYS A 25 3.32 -10.78 3.83
C LYS A 25 4.35 -10.67 4.96
N LYS A 26 5.64 -10.57 4.64
CA LYS A 26 6.78 -10.54 5.57
C LYS A 26 7.89 -9.68 4.96
N GLY A 27 8.86 -9.30 5.78
CA GLY A 27 10.03 -8.53 5.36
C GLY A 27 9.98 -7.07 5.79
N PRO A 28 11.05 -6.30 5.49
CA PRO A 28 11.21 -4.92 5.96
C PRO A 28 10.15 -3.97 5.38
N LEU A 29 9.77 -4.14 4.11
CA LEU A 29 8.70 -3.35 3.49
C LEU A 29 7.36 -3.54 4.22
N ARG A 30 7.05 -4.78 4.59
CA ARG A 30 5.84 -5.08 5.36
C ARG A 30 5.87 -4.43 6.74
N HIS A 31 6.99 -4.56 7.45
CA HIS A 31 7.17 -3.93 8.76
C HIS A 31 6.98 -2.41 8.69
N PHE A 32 7.57 -1.77 7.68
CA PHE A 32 7.38 -0.33 7.45
C PHE A 32 5.89 0.02 7.22
N MET A 33 5.21 -0.72 6.33
CA MET A 33 3.79 -0.46 6.04
C MET A 33 2.87 -0.72 7.24
N ASP A 34 3.20 -1.70 8.10
CA ASP A 34 2.47 -1.92 9.35
C ASP A 34 2.58 -0.70 10.27
N LEU A 35 3.76 -0.09 10.39
CA LEU A 35 3.94 1.16 11.15
C LEU A 35 3.17 2.33 10.55
N VAL A 36 3.12 2.44 9.21
CA VAL A 36 2.28 3.44 8.52
C VAL A 36 0.81 3.24 8.87
N CYS A 37 0.30 2.00 8.82
CA CYS A 37 -1.08 1.68 9.22
C CYS A 37 -1.34 2.03 10.69
N VAL A 38 -0.41 1.75 11.61
CA VAL A 38 -0.52 2.15 13.02
C VAL A 38 -0.56 3.67 13.20
N GLY A 39 0.23 4.42 12.44
CA GLY A 39 0.20 5.88 12.47
C GLY A 39 -1.12 6.45 11.96
N LEU A 40 -1.59 5.93 10.82
CA LEU A 40 -2.87 6.34 10.23
C LEU A 40 -4.07 5.96 11.10
N SER A 41 -4.06 4.81 11.76
CA SER A 41 -5.17 4.38 12.62
C SER A 41 -5.34 5.28 13.84
N LYS A 42 -4.24 5.84 14.34
CA LYS A 42 -4.22 6.79 15.46
C LYS A 42 -4.50 8.23 15.07
N ASN A 43 -4.66 8.54 13.77
CA ASN A 43 -4.90 9.90 13.31
C ASN A 43 -6.41 10.22 13.26
N PRO A 44 -6.92 11.11 14.14
CA PRO A 44 -8.32 11.54 14.13
C PRO A 44 -8.61 12.68 13.14
N TYR A 45 -7.57 13.26 12.53
CA TYR A 45 -7.66 14.42 11.64
C TYR A 45 -7.72 14.05 10.16
N MET A 46 -7.74 12.75 9.83
CA MET A 46 -7.82 12.23 8.47
C MET A 46 -9.04 11.34 8.27
N THR A 47 -9.74 11.54 7.17
CA THR A 47 -10.81 10.68 6.68
C THR A 47 -10.27 9.32 6.23
N VAL A 48 -11.12 8.30 6.20
CA VAL A 48 -10.78 6.97 5.67
C VAL A 48 -10.31 7.05 4.22
N LYS A 49 -10.88 7.96 3.41
CA LYS A 49 -10.47 8.16 2.02
C LYS A 49 -9.02 8.62 1.94
N GLU A 50 -8.65 9.66 2.69
CA GLU A 50 -7.27 10.17 2.72
C GLU A 50 -6.30 9.08 3.20
N LYS A 51 -6.67 8.29 4.23
CA LYS A 51 -5.84 7.16 4.69
C LYS A 51 -5.59 6.13 3.58
N LYS A 52 -6.62 5.79 2.78
CA LYS A 52 -6.50 4.86 1.64
C LYS A 52 -5.64 5.43 0.52
N GLU A 53 -5.77 6.72 0.23
CA GLU A 53 -4.96 7.43 -0.76
C GLU A 53 -3.48 7.45 -0.35
N HIS A 54 -3.19 7.72 0.93
CA HIS A 54 -1.84 7.63 1.48
C HIS A 54 -1.21 6.24 1.33
N ILE A 55 -1.97 5.17 1.58
CA ILE A 55 -1.50 3.79 1.37
C ILE A 55 -1.23 3.53 -0.12
N SER A 56 -2.11 4.02 -1.00
CA SER A 56 -1.97 3.86 -2.45
C SER A 56 -0.76 4.61 -3.00
N TRP A 57 -0.44 5.78 -2.45
CA TRP A 57 0.76 6.52 -2.80
C TRP A 57 2.03 5.70 -2.51
N TYR A 58 2.10 5.00 -1.37
CA TYR A 58 3.23 4.12 -1.06
C TYR A 58 3.35 2.95 -2.04
N ARG A 59 2.24 2.34 -2.44
CA ARG A 59 2.23 1.30 -3.49
C ARG A 59 2.92 1.79 -4.75
N ASP A 60 2.53 2.96 -5.23
CA ASP A 60 3.04 3.51 -6.49
C ASP A 60 4.50 3.95 -6.35
N TYR A 61 4.85 4.56 -5.21
CA TYR A 61 6.23 4.97 -4.91
C TYR A 61 7.20 3.79 -4.87
N PHE A 62 6.85 2.71 -4.17
CA PHE A 62 7.68 1.51 -4.08
C PHE A 62 7.62 0.67 -5.35
N GLY A 63 6.48 0.64 -6.04
CA GLY A 63 6.36 0.02 -7.36
C GLY A 63 7.32 0.63 -8.39
N GLY A 64 7.45 1.96 -8.42
CA GLY A 64 8.44 2.64 -9.26
C GLY A 64 9.90 2.44 -8.85
N LYS A 65 10.16 1.85 -7.68
CA LYS A 65 11.51 1.57 -7.14
C LYS A 65 11.73 0.09 -6.85
N GLN A 66 10.92 -0.80 -7.43
CA GLN A 66 10.94 -2.22 -7.10
C GLN A 66 12.28 -2.89 -7.40
N ASP A 67 13.00 -2.43 -8.42
CA ASP A 67 14.32 -2.97 -8.77
C ASP A 67 15.36 -2.65 -7.70
N LEU A 68 15.38 -1.41 -7.19
CA LEU A 68 16.21 -1.03 -6.05
C LEU A 68 15.84 -1.82 -4.79
N LEU A 69 14.55 -2.04 -4.56
CA LEU A 69 14.09 -2.81 -3.39
C LEU A 69 14.51 -4.28 -3.46
N LYS A 70 14.58 -4.87 -4.66
CA LYS A 70 15.13 -6.22 -4.87
C LYS A 70 16.63 -6.24 -4.60
N GLU A 71 17.37 -5.25 -5.11
CA GLU A 71 18.82 -5.15 -4.93
C GLU A 71 19.22 -5.12 -3.45
N VAL A 72 18.49 -4.36 -2.63
CA VAL A 72 18.75 -4.27 -1.18
C VAL A 72 18.12 -5.41 -0.36
N GLY A 73 17.49 -6.40 -1.02
CA GLY A 73 16.84 -7.54 -0.35
C GLY A 73 15.60 -7.18 0.46
N ALA A 74 14.95 -6.05 0.15
CA ALA A 74 13.73 -5.61 0.82
C ALA A 74 12.43 -6.12 0.16
N LEU A 75 12.53 -6.68 -1.05
CA LEU A 75 11.39 -7.13 -1.83
C LEU A 75 11.70 -8.42 -2.61
N ASP A 76 10.88 -9.45 -2.41
CA ASP A 76 11.01 -10.74 -3.11
C ASP A 76 10.10 -10.87 -4.35
N LYS A 77 9.02 -10.08 -4.40
CA LYS A 77 7.95 -10.17 -5.42
C LYS A 77 7.60 -8.80 -5.94
N ASP A 78 7.27 -8.71 -7.22
CA ASP A 78 6.87 -7.45 -7.83
C ASP A 78 5.61 -6.86 -7.19
N ILE A 79 5.66 -5.56 -6.93
CA ILE A 79 4.55 -4.79 -6.34
C ILE A 79 3.56 -4.40 -7.43
N LEU A 80 4.07 -3.99 -8.59
CA LEU A 80 3.31 -3.65 -9.78
C LEU A 80 3.69 -4.61 -10.91
N ALA A 81 2.72 -4.99 -11.74
CA ALA A 81 3.03 -5.71 -12.97
C ALA A 81 3.97 -4.86 -13.82
N ALA A 82 4.99 -5.48 -14.41
CA ALA A 82 5.94 -4.79 -15.27
C ALA A 82 5.18 -4.00 -16.37
N PRO A 83 5.46 -2.70 -16.56
CA PRO A 83 4.95 -1.96 -17.69
C PRO A 83 5.65 -2.49 -18.96
N GLY A 84 5.10 -3.53 -19.60
CA GLY A 84 5.71 -4.07 -20.82
C GLY A 84 5.30 -5.47 -21.32
N SER A 85 4.25 -6.11 -20.80
CA SER A 85 3.73 -7.35 -21.42
C SER A 85 2.53 -7.10 -22.33
N GLN A 86 2.65 -6.15 -23.27
CA GLN A 86 1.86 -6.24 -24.50
C GLN A 86 2.46 -7.41 -25.29
N LYS A 87 1.83 -8.58 -25.22
CA LYS A 87 2.19 -9.70 -26.10
C LYS A 87 2.06 -9.21 -27.54
N GLN A 88 3.18 -9.13 -28.24
CA GLN A 88 3.23 -9.07 -29.69
C GLN A 88 2.43 -10.28 -30.19
N ILE A 89 1.24 -10.02 -30.74
CA ILE A 89 0.50 -11.00 -31.53
C ILE A 89 1.19 -11.04 -32.88
N ASP A 90 2.11 -11.98 -33.06
CA ASP A 90 2.65 -12.31 -34.37
C ASP A 90 1.52 -12.97 -35.19
N ALA A 91 1.24 -12.38 -36.35
CA ALA A 91 0.28 -12.85 -37.35
C ALA A 91 0.96 -13.77 -38.37
#